data_AF-A0A359DFN2-F1
#
_entry.id   AF-A0A359DFN2-F1
#
_cell.length_a   1.000
_cell.length_b   1.000
_cell.length_c   1.000
_cell.angle_alpha   90.00
_cell.angle_beta   90.00
_cell.angle_gamma   90.00
#
_symmetry.space_group_name_H-M   'P 1'
#
loop_
_entity.id
_entity.type
_entity.pdbx_description
1 polymer ?
#
loop_
_entity_poly.entity_id
_entity_poly.type
_entity_poly.pdbx_seq_one_letter_code
_entity_poly.pdbx_strand_id
1 'polypeptide(L)'
;MSNPTREQAQQRADRIRAFQQELAQLQAEQVVSLAPEQRSAISHYHQRLLNHYASSLDIDADARSRQLSLGMRIASLFGALALATGLFFLFYQFWGLFGEVAQVAILLGSALGSVLLTFWVRARDSSGYYVKLAALLSFVCFVLNLAMLGQIFNITPSDKALLPWGALAFLLAYQCNQRLLLGVGILCLGLFVAARVNAWGGFYWLSLGERPENFLPVALLLFGMPLLSDQSRYSGFASLYRSMALLALFVPVLLLSYWGEASYLPWSSALIESLYRVLSFGLAGLAIWLGIRRGWPEVVNLGLVFAVIFLYARLFDWWWELLPKYLFFLLLGALSVVLLVLLQRWRKRGLGGEQ
;
A
#
# COMPACT_ATOMS: atom_id res chain seq x y z
N MET A 1 4.53 -10.69 -29.71
CA MET A 1 3.58 -10.35 -28.61
C MET A 1 4.32 -10.63 -27.30
N SER A 2 4.53 -9.62 -26.46
CA SER A 2 5.19 -9.81 -25.16
C SER A 2 4.38 -10.80 -24.31
N ASN A 3 5.05 -11.78 -23.70
CA ASN A 3 4.39 -12.72 -22.79
C ASN A 3 3.74 -11.94 -21.64
N PRO A 4 2.41 -12.02 -21.45
CA PRO A 4 1.74 -11.27 -20.41
C PRO A 4 2.17 -11.78 -19.03
N THR A 5 2.34 -10.85 -18.09
CA THR A 5 2.57 -11.23 -16.67
C THR A 5 1.32 -11.89 -16.09
N ARG A 6 1.46 -12.70 -15.03
CA ARG A 6 0.34 -13.36 -14.34
C ARG A 6 -0.80 -12.40 -13.99
N GLU A 7 -0.47 -11.20 -13.50
CA GLU A 7 -1.48 -10.18 -13.18
C GLU A 7 -2.19 -9.62 -14.41
N GLN A 8 -1.48 -9.38 -15.52
CA GLN A 8 -2.09 -8.94 -16.77
C GLN A 8 -2.99 -10.01 -17.39
N ALA A 9 -2.57 -11.26 -17.34
CA ALA A 9 -3.37 -12.39 -17.81
C ALA A 9 -4.59 -12.63 -16.89
N GLN A 10 -4.48 -12.41 -15.57
CA GLN A 10 -5.64 -12.39 -14.67
C GLN A 10 -6.60 -11.23 -15.00
N GLN A 11 -6.09 -10.02 -15.23
CA GLN A 11 -6.92 -8.89 -15.65
C GLN A 11 -7.62 -9.16 -16.99
N ARG A 12 -6.93 -9.83 -17.92
CA ARG A 12 -7.53 -10.25 -19.19
C ARG A 12 -8.61 -11.31 -18.99
N ALA A 13 -8.40 -12.29 -18.11
CA ALA A 13 -9.40 -13.27 -17.75
C ALA A 13 -10.65 -12.61 -17.13
N ASP A 14 -10.45 -11.65 -16.23
CA ASP A 14 -11.54 -10.88 -15.62
C ASP A 14 -12.34 -10.09 -16.68
N ARG A 15 -11.67 -9.47 -17.66
CA ARG A 15 -12.33 -8.78 -18.79
C ARG A 15 -13.12 -9.74 -19.68
N ILE A 16 -12.61 -10.95 -19.93
CA ILE A 16 -13.32 -11.98 -20.71
C ILE A 16 -14.60 -12.37 -20.00
N ARG A 17 -14.58 -12.55 -18.67
CA ARG A 17 -15.79 -12.86 -17.90
C ARG A 17 -16.80 -11.72 -17.94
N ALA A 18 -16.34 -10.48 -17.73
CA ALA A 18 -17.21 -9.31 -17.82
C ALA A 18 -17.88 -9.22 -19.21
N PHE A 19 -17.13 -9.46 -20.29
CA PHE A 19 -17.67 -9.52 -21.64
C PHE A 19 -18.69 -10.65 -21.81
N GLN A 20 -18.42 -11.84 -21.29
CA GLN A 20 -19.36 -12.98 -21.39
C GLN A 20 -20.68 -12.70 -20.65
N GLN A 21 -20.60 -12.05 -19.48
CA GLN A 21 -21.78 -11.64 -18.71
C GLN A 21 -22.59 -10.58 -19.46
N GLU A 22 -21.93 -9.53 -19.96
CA GLU A 22 -22.59 -8.47 -20.72
C GLU A 22 -23.22 -9.01 -22.01
N LEU A 23 -22.50 -9.88 -22.74
CA LEU A 23 -23.03 -10.50 -23.96
C LEU A 23 -24.27 -11.35 -23.69
N ALA A 24 -24.30 -12.08 -22.58
CA ALA A 24 -25.47 -12.86 -22.18
C ALA A 24 -26.67 -11.96 -21.87
N GLN A 25 -26.43 -10.80 -21.23
CA GLN A 25 -27.47 -9.82 -20.94
C GLN A 25 -28.01 -9.17 -22.23
N LEU A 26 -27.14 -8.74 -23.14
CA LEU A 26 -27.53 -8.18 -24.45
C LEU A 26 -28.30 -9.18 -25.32
N GLN A 27 -27.98 -10.47 -25.21
CA GLN A 27 -28.74 -11.54 -25.88
C GLN A 27 -30.12 -11.75 -25.25
N ALA A 28 -30.21 -11.68 -23.91
CA ALA A 28 -31.48 -11.80 -23.20
C ALA A 28 -32.41 -10.62 -23.50
N GLU A 29 -31.86 -9.42 -23.63
CA GLU A 29 -32.57 -8.19 -24.01
C GLU A 29 -32.83 -8.09 -25.53
N GLN A 30 -32.42 -9.10 -26.32
CA GLN A 30 -32.57 -9.16 -27.79
C GLN A 30 -31.90 -8.00 -28.55
N VAL A 31 -30.98 -7.27 -27.91
CA VAL A 31 -30.24 -6.15 -28.53
C VAL A 31 -29.21 -6.68 -29.53
N VAL A 32 -28.60 -7.83 -29.23
CA VAL A 32 -27.60 -8.47 -30.09
C VAL A 32 -27.95 -9.94 -30.30
N SER A 33 -28.08 -10.34 -31.57
CA SER A 33 -28.19 -11.74 -31.99
C SER A 33 -26.89 -12.14 -32.68
N LEU A 34 -26.12 -13.04 -32.07
CA LEU A 34 -24.96 -13.65 -32.70
C LEU A 34 -25.38 -14.95 -33.38
N ALA A 35 -24.90 -15.17 -34.61
CA ALA A 35 -25.06 -16.46 -35.26
C ALA A 35 -24.43 -17.58 -34.38
N PRO A 36 -25.00 -18.79 -34.36
CA PRO A 36 -24.49 -19.89 -33.54
C PRO A 36 -23.01 -20.20 -33.80
N GLU A 37 -22.56 -20.04 -35.05
CA GLU A 37 -21.16 -20.17 -35.47
C GLU A 37 -20.25 -19.11 -34.82
N GLN A 38 -20.67 -17.84 -34.81
CA GLN A 38 -19.93 -16.74 -34.19
C GLN A 38 -19.83 -16.92 -32.67
N ARG A 39 -20.92 -17.35 -32.03
CA ARG A 39 -20.94 -17.65 -30.60
C ARG A 39 -19.96 -18.76 -30.24
N SER A 40 -19.93 -19.83 -31.03
CA SER A 40 -19.00 -20.95 -30.87
C SER A 40 -17.54 -20.52 -31.09
N ALA A 41 -17.27 -19.71 -32.12
CA ALA A 41 -15.93 -19.20 -32.38
C ALA A 41 -15.39 -18.35 -31.22
N ILE A 42 -16.22 -17.45 -30.67
CA ILE A 42 -15.85 -16.60 -29.54
C ILE A 42 -15.66 -17.41 -28.26
N SER A 43 -16.55 -18.35 -27.96
CA SER A 43 -16.43 -19.20 -26.76
C SER A 43 -15.18 -20.07 -26.83
N HIS A 44 -14.90 -20.66 -28.00
CA HIS A 44 -13.73 -21.49 -28.21
C HIS A 44 -12.43 -20.68 -28.13
N TYR A 45 -12.40 -19.46 -28.66
CA TYR A 45 -11.25 -18.56 -28.51
C TYR A 45 -11.00 -18.22 -27.03
N HIS A 46 -12.04 -17.81 -26.30
CA HIS A 46 -11.94 -17.50 -24.87
C HIS A 46 -11.51 -18.70 -24.03
N GLN A 47 -12.07 -19.89 -24.28
CA GLN A 47 -11.67 -21.12 -23.59
C GLN A 47 -10.22 -21.48 -23.86
N ARG A 48 -9.77 -21.42 -25.12
CA ARG A 48 -8.37 -21.69 -25.47
C ARG A 48 -7.42 -20.72 -24.77
N LEU A 49 -7.79 -19.44 -24.72
CA LEU A 49 -6.98 -18.40 -24.07
C LEU A 49 -6.93 -18.57 -22.54
N LEU A 50 -8.07 -18.86 -21.90
CA LEU A 50 -8.13 -19.12 -20.47
C LEU A 50 -7.38 -20.40 -20.08
N ASN A 51 -7.51 -21.47 -20.87
CA ASN A 51 -6.76 -22.71 -20.65
C ASN A 51 -5.25 -22.48 -20.82
N HIS A 52 -4.85 -21.68 -21.79
CA HIS A 52 -3.45 -21.28 -21.96
C HIS A 52 -2.94 -20.51 -20.74
N TYR A 53 -3.72 -19.55 -20.22
CA TYR A 53 -3.37 -18.81 -19.01
C TYR A 53 -3.34 -19.68 -17.75
N ALA A 54 -4.27 -20.61 -17.61
CA ALA A 54 -4.30 -21.55 -16.50
C ALA A 54 -3.07 -22.49 -16.52
N SER A 55 -2.71 -23.03 -17.69
CA SER A 55 -1.57 -23.95 -17.81
C SER A 55 -0.20 -23.28 -17.76
N SER A 56 -0.08 -22.07 -18.29
CA SER A 56 1.22 -21.37 -18.37
C SER A 56 1.52 -20.47 -17.17
N LEU A 57 0.49 -19.90 -16.52
CA LEU A 57 0.65 -18.85 -15.51
C LEU A 57 -0.07 -19.16 -14.19
N ASP A 58 -0.67 -20.36 -14.05
CA ASP A 58 -1.37 -20.80 -12.84
C ASP A 58 -2.41 -19.76 -12.36
N ILE A 59 -3.28 -19.34 -13.29
CA ILE A 59 -4.25 -18.27 -13.08
C ILE A 59 -5.55 -18.84 -12.51
N ASP A 60 -6.14 -18.11 -11.55
CA ASP A 60 -7.41 -18.47 -10.92
C ASP A 60 -8.54 -18.38 -11.95
N ALA A 61 -8.86 -19.52 -12.56
CA ALA A 61 -9.83 -19.68 -13.62
C ALA A 61 -11.29 -19.49 -13.14
N ASP A 62 -11.54 -19.38 -11.83
CA ASP A 62 -12.89 -19.22 -11.30
C ASP A 62 -13.03 -18.22 -10.12
N ALA A 63 -14.21 -17.64 -9.93
CA ALA A 63 -14.46 -16.68 -8.83
C ALA A 63 -14.38 -17.35 -7.45
N ARG A 64 -14.80 -18.62 -7.38
CA ARG A 64 -14.72 -19.46 -6.17
C ARG A 64 -13.28 -19.85 -5.84
N SER A 65 -12.44 -20.10 -6.86
CA SER A 65 -11.01 -20.34 -6.66
C SER A 65 -10.31 -19.09 -6.13
N ARG A 66 -10.76 -17.90 -6.53
CA ARG A 66 -10.26 -16.60 -6.02
C ARG A 66 -10.58 -16.36 -4.54
N GLN A 67 -11.79 -16.72 -4.09
CA GLN A 67 -12.15 -16.62 -2.67
C GLN A 67 -11.38 -17.63 -1.81
N LEU A 68 -11.22 -18.86 -2.31
CA LEU A 68 -10.38 -19.88 -1.68
C LEU A 68 -8.90 -19.48 -1.69
N SER A 69 -8.40 -18.83 -2.74
CA SER A 69 -7.01 -18.36 -2.83
C SER A 69 -6.73 -17.16 -1.95
N LEU A 70 -7.71 -16.27 -1.73
CA LEU A 70 -7.66 -15.26 -0.67
C LEU A 70 -7.61 -15.89 0.72
N GLY A 71 -8.48 -16.88 0.99
CA GLY A 71 -8.47 -17.65 2.23
C GLY A 71 -7.12 -18.34 2.48
N MET A 72 -6.56 -18.99 1.45
CA MET A 72 -5.23 -19.61 1.51
C MET A 72 -4.13 -18.58 1.73
N ARG A 73 -4.17 -17.42 1.08
CA ARG A 73 -3.18 -16.34 1.30
C ARG A 73 -3.24 -15.77 2.71
N ILE A 74 -4.44 -15.63 3.28
CA ILE A 74 -4.60 -15.17 4.66
C ILE A 74 -4.10 -16.25 5.62
N ALA A 75 -4.55 -17.49 5.45
CA ALA A 75 -4.13 -18.61 6.29
C ALA A 75 -2.61 -18.85 6.23
N SER A 76 -2.00 -18.74 5.05
CA SER A 76 -0.56 -18.90 4.89
C SER A 76 0.23 -17.72 5.45
N LEU A 77 -0.30 -16.50 5.39
CA LEU A 77 0.34 -15.32 5.97
C LEU A 77 0.26 -15.38 7.50
N PHE A 78 -0.88 -15.81 8.05
CA PHE A 78 -1.00 -16.12 9.48
C PHE A 78 -0.07 -17.26 9.89
N GLY A 79 0.00 -18.35 9.11
CA GLY A 79 0.91 -19.46 9.36
C GLY A 79 2.39 -19.03 9.31
N ALA A 80 2.76 -18.22 8.32
CA ALA A 80 4.11 -17.67 8.19
C ALA A 80 4.44 -16.72 9.35
N LEU A 81 3.50 -15.87 9.75
CA LEU A 81 3.66 -14.97 10.89
C LEU A 81 3.80 -15.77 12.20
N ALA A 82 2.94 -16.77 12.41
CA ALA A 82 3.00 -17.64 13.58
C ALA A 82 4.31 -18.44 13.64
N LEU A 83 4.79 -18.96 12.51
CA LEU A 83 6.10 -19.61 12.41
C LEU A 83 7.24 -18.62 12.69
N ALA A 84 7.18 -17.40 12.15
CA ALA A 84 8.19 -16.38 12.40
C ALA A 84 8.22 -15.95 13.88
N THR A 85 7.04 -15.78 14.50
CA THR A 85 6.90 -15.47 15.92
C THR A 85 7.36 -16.63 16.80
N GLY A 86 7.00 -17.88 16.46
CA GLY A 86 7.45 -19.07 17.16
C GLY A 86 8.98 -19.24 17.09
N LEU A 87 9.56 -19.00 15.92
CA LEU A 87 11.01 -18.98 15.74
C LEU A 87 11.64 -17.87 16.60
N PHE A 88 11.11 -16.65 16.55
CA PHE A 88 11.59 -15.54 17.38
C PHE A 88 11.58 -15.88 18.87
N PHE A 89 10.48 -16.43 19.40
CA PHE A 89 10.39 -16.83 20.81
C PHE A 89 11.32 -17.97 21.16
N LEU A 90 11.49 -18.96 20.27
CA LEU A 90 12.46 -20.03 20.46
C LEU A 90 13.88 -19.47 20.55
N PHE A 91 14.24 -18.55 19.66
CA PHE A 91 15.50 -17.82 19.75
C PHE A 91 15.59 -17.07 21.08
N TYR A 92 14.60 -16.24 21.43
CA TYR A 92 14.60 -15.46 22.66
C TYR A 92 14.79 -16.32 23.93
N GLN A 93 14.13 -17.47 24.01
CA GLN A 93 14.20 -18.39 25.15
C GLN A 93 15.57 -19.04 25.31
N PHE A 94 16.18 -19.51 24.21
CA PHE A 94 17.44 -20.26 24.25
C PHE A 94 18.67 -19.38 23.96
N TRP A 95 18.49 -18.11 23.57
CA TRP A 95 19.58 -17.24 23.10
C TRP A 95 20.73 -17.15 24.10
N GLY A 96 20.41 -16.90 25.36
CA GLY A 96 21.39 -16.74 26.43
C GLY A 96 22.19 -17.99 26.79
N LEU A 97 21.80 -19.17 26.27
CA LEU A 97 22.52 -20.43 26.50
C LEU A 97 23.62 -20.67 25.46
N PHE A 98 23.60 -19.97 24.34
CA PHE A 98 24.61 -20.08 23.30
C PHE A 98 25.80 -19.18 23.59
N GLY A 99 27.02 -19.68 23.34
CA GLY A 99 28.22 -18.83 23.33
C GLY A 99 28.17 -17.81 22.19
N GLU A 100 28.89 -16.70 22.34
CA GLU A 100 28.91 -15.57 21.38
C GLU A 100 29.21 -16.01 19.95
N VAL A 101 30.20 -16.91 19.76
CA VAL A 101 30.55 -17.43 18.43
C VAL A 101 29.39 -18.19 17.78
N ALA A 102 28.66 -19.00 18.56
CA ALA A 102 27.51 -19.74 18.06
C ALA A 102 26.34 -18.80 17.72
N GLN A 103 26.09 -17.80 18.57
CA GLN A 103 25.10 -16.76 18.32
C GLN A 103 25.37 -16.02 16.99
N VAL A 104 26.60 -15.52 16.81
CA VAL A 104 27.01 -14.83 15.57
C VAL A 104 26.91 -15.75 14.36
N ALA A 105 27.37 -17.01 14.47
CA ALA A 105 27.29 -17.98 13.38
C ALA A 105 25.85 -18.29 12.97
N ILE A 106 24.92 -18.46 13.91
CA ILE A 106 23.51 -18.72 13.62
C ILE A 106 22.86 -17.49 12.98
N LEU A 107 23.13 -16.27 13.47
CA LEU A 107 22.57 -15.05 12.88
C LEU A 107 23.09 -14.85 11.46
N LEU A 108 24.39 -15.00 11.22
CA LEU A 108 24.96 -14.84 9.87
C LEU A 108 24.49 -15.95 8.93
N GLY A 109 24.49 -17.20 9.40
CA GLY A 109 24.05 -18.36 8.64
C GLY A 109 22.58 -18.28 8.24
N SER A 110 21.69 -17.85 9.15
CA SER A 110 20.27 -17.68 8.86
C SER A 110 19.98 -16.52 7.90
N ALA A 111 20.65 -15.37 8.06
CA ALA A 111 20.49 -14.23 7.16
C ALA A 111 21.01 -14.55 5.75
N LEU A 112 22.24 -15.07 5.61
CA LEU A 112 22.80 -15.42 4.31
C LEU A 112 22.07 -16.62 3.68
N GLY A 113 21.76 -17.64 4.47
CA GLY A 113 21.05 -18.83 4.03
C GLY A 113 19.66 -18.50 3.50
N SER A 114 18.92 -17.61 4.15
CA SER A 114 17.58 -17.19 3.69
C SER A 114 17.63 -16.33 2.42
N VAL A 115 18.66 -15.49 2.24
CA VAL A 115 18.87 -14.75 0.98
C VAL A 115 19.17 -15.74 -0.17
N LEU A 116 20.09 -16.68 0.06
CA LEU A 116 20.43 -17.71 -0.92
C LEU A 116 19.23 -18.60 -1.26
N LEU A 117 18.46 -19.00 -0.26
CA LEU A 117 17.20 -19.72 -0.43
C LEU A 117 16.23 -18.93 -1.32
N THR A 118 16.10 -17.62 -1.10
CA THR A 118 15.22 -16.76 -1.90
C THR A 118 15.61 -16.77 -3.38
N PHE A 119 16.90 -16.64 -3.69
CA PHE A 119 17.37 -16.71 -5.08
C PHE A 119 17.24 -18.11 -5.68
N TRP A 120 17.48 -19.16 -4.89
CA TRP A 120 17.32 -20.55 -5.32
C TRP A 120 15.86 -20.91 -5.61
N VAL A 121 14.92 -20.46 -4.77
CA VAL A 121 13.48 -20.62 -4.99
C VAL A 121 13.05 -19.80 -6.20
N ARG A 122 13.58 -18.58 -6.39
CA ARG A 122 13.28 -17.76 -7.56
C ARG A 122 13.65 -18.41 -8.89
N ALA A 123 14.75 -19.18 -8.92
CA ALA A 123 15.14 -19.91 -10.12
C ALA A 123 14.21 -21.09 -10.45
N ARG A 124 13.42 -21.58 -9.47
CA ARG A 124 12.55 -22.76 -9.63
C ARG A 124 11.06 -22.44 -9.63
N ASP A 125 10.64 -21.32 -9.03
CA ASP A 125 9.24 -20.97 -8.83
C ASP A 125 8.72 -20.09 -9.98
N SER A 126 7.89 -20.68 -10.84
CA SER A 126 7.17 -19.99 -11.91
C SER A 126 6.00 -19.13 -11.40
N SER A 127 5.44 -19.47 -10.23
CA SER A 127 4.26 -18.80 -9.67
C SER A 127 4.59 -17.47 -8.97
N GLY A 128 5.84 -17.36 -8.48
CA GLY A 128 6.37 -16.25 -7.70
C GLY A 128 5.80 -16.13 -6.28
N TYR A 129 4.97 -17.07 -5.83
CA TYR A 129 4.36 -17.04 -4.51
C TYR A 129 5.37 -17.43 -3.43
N TYR A 130 6.09 -18.54 -3.62
CA TYR A 130 7.07 -19.02 -2.64
C TYR A 130 8.27 -18.10 -2.56
N VAL A 131 8.66 -17.48 -3.67
CA VAL A 131 9.70 -16.43 -3.70
C VAL A 131 9.35 -15.28 -2.78
N LYS A 132 8.09 -14.83 -2.78
CA LYS A 132 7.64 -13.71 -1.92
C LYS A 132 7.67 -14.08 -0.43
N LEU A 133 7.36 -15.33 -0.09
CA LEU A 133 7.48 -15.83 1.28
C LEU A 133 8.95 -15.94 1.70
N ALA A 134 9.81 -16.50 0.84
CA ALA A 134 11.24 -16.62 1.08
C ALA A 134 11.90 -15.25 1.25
N ALA A 135 11.57 -14.28 0.39
CA ALA A 135 12.05 -12.91 0.48
C ALA A 135 11.59 -12.22 1.78
N LEU A 136 10.35 -12.45 2.21
CA LEU A 136 9.86 -11.93 3.49
C LEU A 136 10.64 -12.54 4.67
N LEU A 137 10.82 -13.86 4.68
CA LEU A 137 11.62 -14.56 5.69
C LEU A 137 13.05 -14.02 5.71
N SER A 138 13.66 -13.85 4.54
CA SER A 138 15.00 -13.31 4.40
C SER A 138 15.14 -11.91 4.98
N PHE A 139 14.16 -11.04 4.71
CA PHE A 139 14.11 -9.71 5.30
C PHE A 139 14.00 -9.78 6.84
N VAL A 140 13.12 -10.62 7.38
CA VAL A 140 12.96 -10.79 8.84
C VAL A 140 14.25 -11.31 9.48
N CYS A 141 14.89 -12.34 8.90
CA CYS A 141 16.16 -12.86 9.38
C CYS A 141 17.25 -11.78 9.38
N PHE A 142 17.28 -10.91 8.37
CA PHE A 142 18.24 -9.82 8.31
C PHE A 142 17.99 -8.73 9.36
N VAL A 143 16.73 -8.35 9.58
CA VAL A 143 16.38 -7.39 10.63
C VAL A 143 16.76 -7.93 12.01
N LEU A 144 16.45 -9.21 12.29
CA LEU A 144 16.82 -9.89 13.53
C LEU A 144 18.34 -9.99 13.66
N ASN A 145 19.06 -10.34 12.59
CA ASN A 145 20.53 -10.38 12.57
C ASN A 145 21.13 -9.05 13.04
N LEU A 146 20.74 -7.93 12.42
CA LEU A 146 21.31 -6.63 12.76
C LEU A 146 20.94 -6.19 14.19
N ALA A 147 19.69 -6.43 14.60
CA ALA A 147 19.20 -6.07 15.93
C ALA A 147 19.91 -6.88 17.04
N MET A 148 20.02 -8.20 16.87
CA MET A 148 20.64 -9.08 17.87
C MET A 148 22.16 -8.92 17.92
N LEU A 149 22.84 -8.71 16.78
CA LEU A 149 24.26 -8.36 16.78
C LEU A 149 24.51 -7.03 17.51
N GLY A 150 23.62 -6.05 17.31
CA GLY A 150 23.68 -4.79 18.05
C GLY A 150 23.60 -4.99 19.56
N GLN A 151 22.74 -5.90 20.03
CA GLN A 151 22.66 -6.25 21.46
C GLN A 151 23.90 -6.99 21.96
N ILE A 152 24.40 -7.99 21.22
CA ILE A 152 25.58 -8.78 21.59
C ILE A 152 26.81 -7.88 21.77
N PHE A 153 27.05 -6.98 20.81
CA PHE A 153 28.19 -6.07 20.82
C PHE A 153 27.91 -4.74 21.52
N ASN A 154 26.78 -4.61 22.21
CA ASN A 154 26.36 -3.40 22.92
C ASN A 154 26.43 -2.11 22.07
N ILE A 155 26.05 -2.22 20.79
CA ILE A 155 26.00 -1.09 19.85
C ILE A 155 24.74 -0.27 20.14
N THR A 156 24.92 1.03 20.33
CA THR A 156 23.80 1.95 20.60
C THR A 156 22.83 2.00 19.41
N PRO A 157 21.50 1.87 19.64
CA PRO A 157 20.50 2.01 18.58
C PRO A 157 20.58 3.36 17.88
N SER A 158 20.55 3.34 16.54
CA SER A 158 20.61 4.55 15.69
C SER A 158 19.70 4.41 14.47
N ASP A 159 19.18 5.55 14.02
CA ASP A 159 18.50 5.77 12.74
C ASP A 159 19.21 5.12 11.53
N LYS A 160 20.55 5.04 11.56
CA LYS A 160 21.35 4.43 10.49
C LYS A 160 21.00 2.96 10.25
N ALA A 161 20.46 2.23 11.22
CA ALA A 161 20.00 0.85 11.04
C ALA A 161 18.85 0.72 10.01
N LEU A 162 18.09 1.80 9.79
CA LEU A 162 17.02 1.83 8.80
C LEU A 162 17.55 1.76 7.36
N LEU A 163 18.79 2.20 7.10
CA LEU A 163 19.39 2.17 5.76
C LEU A 163 19.64 0.74 5.24
N PRO A 164 20.38 -0.14 5.95
CA PRO A 164 20.57 -1.51 5.47
C PRO A 164 19.26 -2.28 5.40
N TRP A 165 18.32 -2.06 6.34
CA TRP A 165 16.98 -2.66 6.26
C TRP A 165 16.24 -2.19 5.00
N GLY A 166 16.17 -0.88 4.77
CA GLY A 166 15.53 -0.31 3.59
C GLY A 166 16.18 -0.78 2.29
N ALA A 167 17.51 -0.84 2.23
CA ALA A 167 18.27 -1.29 1.07
C ALA A 167 17.95 -2.74 0.71
N LEU A 168 17.96 -3.66 1.70
CA LEU A 168 17.60 -5.05 1.45
C LEU A 168 16.12 -5.18 1.06
N ALA A 169 15.22 -4.44 1.72
CA ALA A 169 13.80 -4.45 1.39
C ALA A 169 13.54 -4.00 -0.06
N PHE A 170 14.17 -2.90 -0.51
CA PHE A 170 14.08 -2.46 -1.91
C PHE A 170 14.66 -3.49 -2.87
N LEU A 171 15.85 -4.01 -2.59
CA LEU A 171 16.49 -5.02 -3.43
C LEU A 171 15.57 -6.22 -3.62
N LEU A 172 15.07 -6.80 -2.52
CA LEU A 172 14.18 -7.95 -2.56
C LEU A 172 12.82 -7.58 -3.20
N ALA A 173 12.29 -6.38 -2.96
CA ALA A 173 11.05 -5.93 -3.57
C ALA A 173 11.13 -5.88 -5.10
N TYR A 174 12.18 -5.25 -5.65
CA TYR A 174 12.38 -5.14 -7.09
C TYR A 174 12.77 -6.46 -7.74
N GLN A 175 13.51 -7.32 -7.04
CA GLN A 175 13.88 -8.64 -7.55
C GLN A 175 12.70 -9.62 -7.53
N CYS A 176 11.88 -9.60 -6.48
CA CYS A 176 10.78 -10.55 -6.29
C CYS A 176 9.41 -10.00 -6.71
N ASN A 177 9.36 -8.77 -7.25
CA ASN A 177 8.14 -8.03 -7.57
C ASN A 177 7.14 -8.04 -6.40
N GLN A 178 7.63 -7.71 -5.19
CA GLN A 178 6.90 -7.82 -3.94
C GLN A 178 6.54 -6.46 -3.37
N ARG A 179 5.24 -6.11 -3.42
CA ARG A 179 4.71 -4.83 -2.95
C ARG A 179 4.88 -4.60 -1.44
N LEU A 180 4.75 -5.66 -0.64
CA LEU A 180 4.88 -5.53 0.81
C LEU A 180 6.28 -5.06 1.21
N LEU A 181 7.33 -5.70 0.66
CA LEU A 181 8.72 -5.29 0.91
C LEU A 181 9.03 -3.91 0.33
N LEU A 182 8.39 -3.52 -0.78
CA LEU A 182 8.50 -2.14 -1.29
C LEU A 182 7.97 -1.15 -0.25
N GLY A 183 6.78 -1.42 0.32
CA GLY A 183 6.19 -0.59 1.38
C GLY A 183 7.09 -0.51 2.60
N VAL A 184 7.68 -1.62 3.02
CA VAL A 184 8.65 -1.65 4.13
C VAL A 184 9.91 -0.84 3.80
N GLY A 185 10.47 -0.97 2.60
CA GLY A 185 11.63 -0.19 2.16
C GLY A 185 11.35 1.31 2.13
N ILE A 186 10.19 1.70 1.59
CA ILE A 186 9.69 3.07 1.61
C ILE A 186 9.55 3.59 3.04
N LEU A 187 9.00 2.78 3.94
CA LEU A 187 8.83 3.14 5.35
C LEU A 187 10.18 3.31 6.04
N CYS A 188 11.12 2.39 5.87
CA CYS A 188 12.47 2.51 6.44
C CYS A 188 13.18 3.77 5.95
N LEU A 189 13.16 4.03 4.64
CA LEU A 189 13.79 5.21 4.06
C LEU A 189 13.08 6.50 4.47
N GLY A 190 11.74 6.49 4.53
CA GLY A 190 10.94 7.62 4.99
C GLY A 190 11.22 7.96 6.46
N LEU A 191 11.25 6.96 7.34
CA LEU A 191 11.63 7.14 8.74
C LEU A 191 13.07 7.62 8.87
N PHE A 192 14.00 7.11 8.05
CA PHE A 192 15.38 7.58 8.06
C PHE A 192 15.47 9.05 7.68
N VAL A 193 14.86 9.46 6.56
CA VAL A 193 14.85 10.86 6.13
C VAL A 193 14.20 11.74 7.20
N ALA A 194 13.05 11.34 7.74
CA ALA A 194 12.38 12.07 8.80
C ALA A 194 13.26 12.19 10.06
N ALA A 195 13.96 11.12 10.46
CA ALA A 195 14.90 11.12 11.57
C ALA A 195 16.10 12.04 11.33
N ARG A 196 16.64 12.08 10.11
CA ARG A 196 17.75 12.97 9.75
C ARG A 196 17.36 14.44 9.80
N VAL A 197 16.18 14.78 9.28
CA VAL A 197 15.66 16.15 9.38
C VAL A 197 15.40 16.51 10.84
N ASN A 198 14.86 15.58 11.64
CA ASN A 198 14.65 15.77 13.07
C ASN A 198 15.97 16.00 13.83
N ALA A 199 17.01 15.22 13.51
CA ALA A 199 18.33 15.33 14.11
C ALA A 199 19.02 16.65 13.76
N TRP A 200 18.78 17.22 12.58
CA TRP A 200 19.23 18.58 12.26
C TRP A 200 18.55 19.64 13.13
N GLY A 201 17.32 19.38 13.56
CA GLY A 201 16.61 20.20 14.55
C GLY A 201 17.05 19.97 16.01
N GLY A 202 18.02 19.09 16.26
CA GLY A 202 18.54 18.80 17.61
C GLY A 202 17.72 17.79 18.42
N PHE A 203 16.71 17.15 17.83
CA PHE A 203 15.83 16.21 18.50
C PHE A 203 16.34 14.76 18.39
N TYR A 204 15.87 13.90 19.31
CA TYR A 204 16.21 12.47 19.29
C TYR A 204 15.54 11.78 18.08
N TRP A 205 16.22 10.81 17.49
CA TRP A 205 15.77 10.20 16.23
C TRP A 205 14.44 9.44 16.32
N LEU A 206 14.05 8.97 17.51
CA LEU A 206 12.73 8.33 17.76
C LEU A 206 11.61 9.34 18.01
N SER A 207 11.91 10.62 18.27
CA SER A 207 10.89 11.64 18.52
C SER A 207 10.29 12.22 17.22
N LEU A 208 10.07 11.35 16.23
CA LEU A 208 9.53 11.69 14.91
C LEU A 208 8.15 12.34 14.97
N GLY A 209 7.39 12.11 16.05
CA GLY A 209 6.08 12.72 16.27
C GLY A 209 6.12 14.18 16.69
N GLU A 210 7.25 14.69 17.18
CA GLU A 210 7.37 16.08 17.65
C GLU A 210 7.32 17.08 16.50
N ARG A 211 7.80 16.68 15.32
CA ARG A 211 7.90 17.52 14.12
C ARG A 211 7.33 16.80 12.90
N PRO A 212 5.99 16.75 12.73
CA PRO A 212 5.34 16.04 11.63
C PRO A 212 5.78 16.53 10.23
N GLU A 213 6.21 17.79 10.11
CA GLU A 213 6.69 18.39 8.85
C GLU A 213 7.86 17.64 8.21
N ASN A 214 8.62 16.87 9.00
CA ASN A 214 9.74 16.05 8.54
C ASN A 214 9.35 14.99 7.50
N PHE A 215 8.07 14.64 7.41
CA PHE A 215 7.54 13.71 6.42
C PHE A 215 7.17 14.40 5.08
N LEU A 216 7.08 15.73 5.01
CA LEU A 216 6.75 16.44 3.76
C LEU A 216 7.83 16.26 2.67
N PRO A 217 9.14 16.34 2.96
CA PRO A 217 10.17 15.99 1.97
C PRO A 217 10.05 14.54 1.49
N VAL A 218 9.70 13.62 2.39
CA VAL A 218 9.48 12.20 2.04
C VAL A 218 8.31 12.07 1.08
N ALA A 219 7.20 12.76 1.33
CA ALA A 219 6.04 12.76 0.45
C ALA A 219 6.40 13.23 -0.98
N LEU A 220 7.17 14.31 -1.10
CA LEU A 220 7.61 14.83 -2.40
C LEU A 220 8.51 13.84 -3.14
N LEU A 221 9.48 13.23 -2.45
CA LEU A 221 10.37 12.23 -3.03
C LEU A 221 9.58 10.99 -3.52
N LEU A 222 8.66 10.48 -2.70
CA LEU A 222 7.85 9.31 -3.04
C LEU A 222 6.87 9.59 -4.17
N PHE A 223 6.28 10.79 -4.23
CA PHE A 223 5.37 11.16 -5.31
C PHE A 223 6.12 11.39 -6.63
N GLY A 224 7.35 11.92 -6.56
CA GLY A 224 8.23 12.16 -7.70
C GLY A 224 8.83 10.87 -8.29
N MET A 225 9.07 9.84 -7.48
CA MET A 225 9.77 8.63 -7.92
C MET A 225 9.12 7.92 -9.13
N PRO A 226 7.79 7.69 -9.16
CA PRO A 226 7.12 7.10 -10.33
C PRO A 226 7.07 8.01 -11.57
N LEU A 227 7.40 9.30 -11.43
CA LEU A 227 7.50 10.24 -12.56
C LEU A 227 8.89 10.20 -13.19
N LEU A 228 9.92 9.91 -12.40
CA LEU A 228 11.33 9.85 -12.84
C LEU A 228 11.72 8.49 -13.40
N SER A 229 11.07 7.42 -12.97
CA SER A 229 11.38 6.05 -13.39
C SER A 229 10.14 5.35 -13.89
N ASP A 230 10.21 4.77 -15.08
CA ASP A 230 9.09 4.00 -15.62
C ASP A 230 8.93 2.69 -14.83
N GLN A 231 7.89 2.66 -14.00
CA GLN A 231 7.52 1.49 -13.19
C GLN A 231 6.57 0.55 -13.96
N SER A 232 6.37 0.72 -15.27
CA SER A 232 5.47 -0.11 -16.09
C SER A 232 5.76 -1.62 -15.99
N ARG A 233 7.02 -1.98 -15.75
CA ARG A 233 7.46 -3.36 -15.54
C ARG A 233 6.96 -3.99 -14.23
N TYR A 234 6.68 -3.17 -13.21
CA TYR A 234 6.34 -3.62 -11.86
C TYR A 234 4.89 -3.25 -11.51
N SER A 235 4.00 -4.23 -11.67
CA SER A 235 2.58 -3.99 -11.45
C SER A 235 2.28 -3.53 -10.01
N GLY A 236 1.62 -2.37 -9.90
CA GLY A 236 1.18 -1.79 -8.63
C GLY A 236 2.25 -1.06 -7.81
N PHE A 237 3.51 -1.00 -8.27
CA PHE A 237 4.58 -0.28 -7.56
C PHE A 237 4.31 1.23 -7.59
N ALA A 238 3.99 1.78 -8.76
CA ALA A 238 3.65 3.21 -8.89
C ALA A 238 2.48 3.60 -7.97
N SER A 239 1.45 2.74 -7.89
CA SER A 239 0.29 2.93 -7.01
C SER A 239 0.70 2.96 -5.53
N LEU A 240 1.61 2.06 -5.11
CA LEU A 240 2.10 2.05 -3.73
C LEU A 240 2.92 3.31 -3.41
N TYR A 241 3.83 3.73 -4.29
CA TYR A 241 4.60 4.97 -4.12
C TYR A 241 3.69 6.18 -3.93
N ARG A 242 2.69 6.35 -4.79
CA ARG A 242 1.70 7.45 -4.69
C ARG A 242 0.89 7.37 -3.40
N SER A 243 0.45 6.16 -3.03
CA SER A 243 -0.34 5.95 -1.81
C SER A 243 0.46 6.31 -0.56
N MET A 244 1.71 5.83 -0.47
CA MET A 244 2.61 6.15 0.64
C MET A 244 2.98 7.65 0.65
N ALA A 245 3.16 8.27 -0.52
CA ALA A 245 3.40 9.70 -0.63
C ALA A 245 2.23 10.53 -0.08
N LEU A 246 0.99 10.17 -0.43
CA LEU A 246 -0.20 10.87 0.09
C LEU A 246 -0.37 10.67 1.58
N LEU A 247 -0.07 9.48 2.12
CA LEU A 247 -0.07 9.26 3.57
C LEU A 247 0.99 10.12 4.26
N ALA A 248 2.21 10.16 3.72
CA ALA A 248 3.29 11.00 4.22
C ALA A 248 3.01 12.51 4.08
N LEU A 249 2.03 12.91 3.26
CA LEU A 249 1.57 14.29 3.11
C LEU A 249 0.41 14.61 4.04
N PHE A 250 -0.67 13.83 3.97
CA PHE A 250 -1.92 14.15 4.66
C PHE A 250 -1.86 13.88 6.16
N VAL A 251 -1.10 12.88 6.62
CA VAL A 251 -0.98 12.60 8.07
C VAL A 251 -0.31 13.77 8.80
N PRO A 252 0.84 14.30 8.35
CA PRO A 252 1.41 15.52 8.94
C PRO A 252 0.48 16.73 8.87
N VAL A 253 -0.15 16.96 7.72
CA VAL A 253 -1.08 18.08 7.54
C VAL A 253 -2.28 17.97 8.50
N LEU A 254 -2.80 16.76 8.73
CA LEU A 254 -3.83 16.51 9.72
C LEU A 254 -3.35 16.84 11.13
N LEU A 255 -2.18 16.36 11.52
CA LEU A 255 -1.62 16.62 12.85
C LEU A 255 -1.39 18.12 13.08
N LEU A 256 -0.78 18.82 12.13
CA LEU A 256 -0.48 20.26 12.23
C LEU A 256 -1.74 21.14 12.18
N SER A 257 -2.86 20.62 11.68
CA SER A 257 -4.16 21.30 11.74
C SER A 257 -4.75 21.39 13.16
N TYR A 258 -4.20 20.62 14.10
CA TYR A 258 -4.60 20.57 15.52
C TYR A 258 -3.46 20.88 16.48
N TRP A 259 -2.22 20.62 16.08
CA TRP A 259 -1.04 20.78 16.91
C TRP A 259 -0.06 21.74 16.24
N GLY A 260 -0.42 23.03 16.17
CA GLY A 260 0.37 24.05 15.48
C GLY A 260 1.75 24.28 16.12
N GLU A 261 1.89 24.04 17.42
CA GLU A 261 3.17 24.15 18.17
C GLU A 261 4.26 23.21 17.62
N ALA A 262 3.87 22.11 16.98
CA ALA A 262 4.78 21.14 16.38
C ALA A 262 5.40 21.63 15.05
N SER A 263 4.93 22.73 14.48
CA SER A 263 5.46 23.29 13.23
C SER A 263 6.81 23.99 13.40
N TYR A 264 7.67 23.97 12.38
CA TYR A 264 8.89 24.78 12.36
C TYR A 264 8.62 26.27 12.10
N LEU A 265 7.41 26.65 11.71
CA LEU A 265 7.08 28.04 11.38
C LEU A 265 7.08 28.93 12.64
N PRO A 266 7.74 30.09 12.61
CA PRO A 266 7.85 30.99 13.77
C PRO A 266 6.60 31.86 13.96
N TRP A 267 5.41 31.30 13.73
CA TRP A 267 4.12 31.98 13.84
C TRP A 267 3.35 31.48 15.07
N SER A 268 2.29 32.18 15.46
CA SER A 268 1.41 31.71 16.54
C SER A 268 0.74 30.38 16.17
N SER A 269 0.59 29.44 17.12
CA SER A 269 -0.06 28.14 16.88
C SER A 269 -1.41 28.28 16.18
N ALA A 270 -2.23 29.26 16.58
CA ALA A 270 -3.54 29.50 15.98
C ALA A 270 -3.49 29.82 14.47
N LEU A 271 -2.50 30.60 14.03
CA LEU A 271 -2.30 30.91 12.60
C LEU A 271 -1.86 29.67 11.83
N ILE A 272 -0.97 28.86 12.42
CA ILE A 272 -0.46 27.63 11.82
C ILE A 272 -1.58 26.60 11.67
N GLU A 273 -2.36 26.36 12.73
CA GLU A 273 -3.52 25.48 12.69
C GLU A 273 -4.52 25.94 11.63
N SER A 274 -4.83 27.24 11.59
CA SER A 274 -5.72 27.80 10.57
C SER A 274 -5.17 27.60 9.15
N LEU A 275 -3.88 27.79 8.93
CA LEU A 275 -3.24 27.58 7.64
C LEU A 275 -3.35 26.11 7.21
N TYR A 276 -2.95 25.17 8.07
CA TYR A 276 -2.99 23.74 7.75
C TYR A 276 -4.43 23.23 7.58
N ARG A 277 -5.41 23.82 8.28
CA ARG A 277 -6.84 23.54 8.09
C ARG A 277 -7.34 23.95 6.71
N VAL A 278 -6.94 25.11 6.18
CA VAL A 278 -7.32 25.53 4.82
C VAL A 278 -6.56 24.71 3.77
N LEU A 279 -5.27 24.50 4.02
CA LEU A 279 -4.36 23.78 3.13
C LEU A 279 -4.77 22.30 2.98
N SER A 280 -5.31 21.66 4.01
CA SER A 280 -5.77 20.27 3.97
C SER A 280 -6.87 20.04 2.93
N PHE A 281 -7.89 20.90 2.88
CA PHE A 281 -8.94 20.84 1.86
C PHE A 281 -8.42 21.15 0.46
N GLY A 282 -7.52 22.14 0.34
CA GLY A 282 -6.87 22.47 -0.93
C GLY A 282 -6.07 21.28 -1.49
N LEU A 283 -5.23 20.65 -0.67
CA LEU A 283 -4.44 19.48 -1.05
C LEU A 283 -5.32 18.27 -1.37
N ALA A 284 -6.38 18.03 -0.60
CA ALA A 284 -7.32 16.93 -0.86
C ALA A 284 -8.04 17.13 -2.21
N GLY A 285 -8.51 18.34 -2.49
CA GLY A 285 -9.11 18.70 -3.78
C GLY A 285 -8.13 18.54 -4.96
N LEU A 286 -6.88 18.99 -4.80
CA LEU A 286 -5.82 18.83 -5.80
C LEU A 286 -5.49 17.35 -6.04
N ALA A 287 -5.41 16.52 -5.00
CA ALA A 287 -5.17 15.09 -5.12
C ALA A 287 -6.30 14.42 -5.90
N ILE A 288 -7.57 14.72 -5.56
CA ILE A 288 -8.74 14.18 -6.27
C ILE A 288 -8.71 14.60 -7.74
N TRP A 289 -8.52 15.90 -8.02
CA TRP A 289 -8.46 16.42 -9.39
C TRP A 289 -7.34 15.76 -10.22
N LEU A 290 -6.13 15.70 -9.65
CA LEU A 290 -4.97 15.08 -10.31
C LEU A 290 -5.21 13.58 -10.54
N GLY A 291 -5.78 12.89 -9.56
CA GLY A 291 -6.11 11.48 -9.64
C GLY A 291 -7.14 11.19 -10.74
N ILE A 292 -8.18 12.02 -10.88
CA ILE A 292 -9.17 11.90 -11.96
C ILE A 292 -8.51 12.15 -13.32
N ARG A 293 -7.75 13.24 -13.47
CA ARG A 293 -7.11 13.61 -14.74
C ARG A 293 -6.12 12.55 -15.23
N ARG A 294 -5.42 11.88 -14.30
CA ARG A 294 -4.41 10.86 -14.62
C ARG A 294 -4.95 9.43 -14.58
N GLY A 295 -6.21 9.23 -14.20
CA GLY A 295 -6.81 7.90 -14.05
C GLY A 295 -6.19 7.05 -12.94
N TRP A 296 -5.78 7.69 -11.83
CA TRP A 296 -5.16 7.02 -10.68
C TRP A 296 -6.19 6.83 -9.55
N PRO A 297 -6.92 5.69 -9.51
CA PRO A 297 -7.98 5.48 -8.54
C PRO A 297 -7.48 5.52 -7.09
N GLU A 298 -6.25 5.07 -6.84
CA GLU A 298 -5.64 5.10 -5.50
C GLU A 298 -5.49 6.52 -4.95
N VAL A 299 -5.14 7.48 -5.81
CA VAL A 299 -4.94 8.89 -5.44
C VAL A 299 -6.30 9.55 -5.18
N VAL A 300 -7.29 9.24 -6.02
CA VAL A 300 -8.67 9.73 -5.84
C VAL A 300 -9.26 9.21 -4.53
N ASN A 301 -9.15 7.91 -4.27
CA ASN A 301 -9.71 7.28 -3.09
C ASN A 301 -9.06 7.80 -1.81
N LEU A 302 -7.73 7.91 -1.76
CA LEU A 302 -7.04 8.48 -0.60
C LEU A 302 -7.38 9.97 -0.41
N GLY A 303 -7.40 10.75 -1.49
CA GLY A 303 -7.82 12.16 -1.43
C GLY A 303 -9.24 12.31 -0.88
N LEU A 304 -10.19 11.47 -1.30
CA LEU A 304 -11.56 11.42 -0.78
C LEU A 304 -11.61 11.02 0.70
N VAL A 305 -10.91 9.96 1.09
CA VAL A 305 -10.86 9.51 2.49
C VAL A 305 -10.35 10.63 3.39
N PHE A 306 -9.23 11.27 3.03
CA PHE A 306 -8.70 12.37 3.81
C PHE A 306 -9.59 13.61 3.77
N ALA A 307 -10.22 13.94 2.63
CA ALA A 307 -11.21 15.01 2.56
C ALA A 307 -12.37 14.78 3.55
N VAL A 308 -12.88 13.54 3.63
CA VAL A 308 -13.92 13.15 4.59
C VAL A 308 -13.40 13.25 6.03
N ILE A 309 -12.18 12.81 6.31
CA ILE A 309 -11.57 12.93 7.63
C ILE A 309 -11.44 14.40 8.03
N PHE A 310 -10.92 15.27 7.16
CA PHE A 310 -10.78 16.70 7.42
C PHE A 310 -12.14 17.38 7.63
N LEU A 311 -13.14 17.02 6.82
CA LEU A 311 -14.51 17.52 6.97
C LEU A 311 -15.10 17.08 8.31
N TYR A 312 -14.99 15.79 8.64
CA TYR A 312 -15.50 15.25 9.90
C TYR A 312 -14.84 15.94 11.10
N ALA A 313 -13.51 16.06 11.09
CA ALA A 313 -12.76 16.71 12.14
C ALA A 313 -13.22 18.17 12.34
N ARG A 314 -13.49 18.88 11.24
CA ARG A 314 -14.02 20.24 11.27
C ARG A 314 -15.44 20.35 11.85
N LEU A 315 -16.32 19.43 11.46
CA LEU A 315 -17.69 19.38 11.99
C LEU A 315 -17.69 19.04 13.47
N PHE A 316 -16.80 18.15 13.90
CA PHE A 316 -16.59 17.82 15.29
C PHE A 316 -16.18 19.07 16.09
N ASP A 317 -15.15 19.80 15.66
CA ASP A 317 -14.69 21.02 16.33
C ASP A 317 -15.81 22.07 16.49
N TRP A 318 -16.66 22.21 15.48
CA TRP A 318 -17.73 23.21 15.50
C TRP A 318 -18.93 22.82 16.35
N TRP A 319 -19.35 21.55 16.30
CA TRP A 319 -20.67 21.15 16.81
C TRP A 319 -20.61 20.31 18.07
N TRP A 320 -19.47 19.71 18.40
CA TRP A 320 -19.39 18.74 19.48
C TRP A 320 -19.73 19.33 20.86
N GLU A 321 -19.24 20.53 21.15
CA GLU A 321 -19.56 21.23 22.41
C GLU A 321 -20.91 21.94 22.37
N LEU A 322 -21.35 22.37 21.18
CA LEU A 322 -22.58 23.15 21.01
C LEU A 322 -23.86 22.29 21.01
N LEU A 323 -23.76 21.02 20.62
CA LEU A 323 -24.93 20.16 20.39
C LEU A 323 -24.94 18.93 21.30
N PRO A 324 -26.12 18.47 21.75
CA PRO A 324 -26.26 17.15 22.32
C PRO A 324 -25.74 16.08 21.35
N LYS A 325 -25.06 15.05 21.87
CA LYS A 325 -24.39 14.00 21.06
C LYS A 325 -25.30 13.37 20.01
N TYR A 326 -26.57 13.10 20.36
CA TYR A 326 -27.54 12.54 19.41
C TYR A 326 -27.83 13.48 18.24
N LEU A 327 -27.89 14.79 18.50
CA LEU A 327 -28.20 15.81 17.50
C LEU A 327 -27.01 16.03 16.56
N PHE A 328 -25.78 15.98 17.11
CA PHE A 328 -24.55 15.94 16.30
C PHE A 328 -24.58 14.80 15.27
N PHE A 329 -24.85 13.57 15.70
CA PHE A 329 -24.91 12.41 14.79
C PHE A 329 -26.08 12.50 13.80
N LEU A 330 -27.24 13.02 14.20
CA LEU A 330 -28.37 13.24 13.29
C LEU A 330 -28.05 14.27 12.20
N LEU A 331 -27.39 15.38 12.54
CA LEU A 331 -26.96 16.38 11.56
C LEU A 331 -25.89 15.84 10.62
N LEU A 332 -24.93 15.06 11.14
CA LEU A 332 -23.91 14.42 10.31
C LEU A 332 -24.55 13.45 9.30
N GLY A 333 -25.56 12.67 9.74
CA GLY A 333 -26.35 11.81 8.88
C GLY A 333 -27.12 12.60 7.82
N ALA A 334 -27.81 13.67 8.22
CA ALA A 334 -28.54 14.54 7.31
C ALA A 334 -27.62 15.18 6.25
N LEU A 335 -26.46 15.69 6.66
CA LEU A 335 -25.45 16.25 5.76
C LEU A 335 -24.96 15.21 4.75
N SER A 336 -24.72 13.97 5.21
CA SER A 336 -24.33 12.86 4.33
C SER A 336 -25.41 12.55 3.28
N VAL A 337 -26.69 12.55 3.68
CA VAL A 337 -27.82 12.37 2.74
C VAL A 337 -27.89 13.51 1.75
N VAL A 338 -27.75 14.76 2.19
CA VAL A 338 -27.74 15.93 1.30
C VAL A 338 -26.59 15.85 0.29
N LEU A 339 -25.38 15.50 0.73
CA LEU A 339 -24.23 15.27 -0.14
C LEU A 339 -24.52 14.18 -1.18
N LEU A 340 -25.10 13.04 -0.76
CA LEU A 340 -25.50 11.98 -1.68
C LEU A 340 -26.52 12.46 -2.72
N VAL A 341 -27.53 13.23 -2.31
CA VAL A 341 -28.54 13.78 -3.23
C VAL A 341 -27.90 14.77 -4.21
N LEU A 342 -27.00 15.63 -3.75
CA LEU A 342 -26.28 16.58 -4.61
C LEU A 342 -25.39 15.86 -5.62
N LEU A 343 -24.60 14.88 -5.17
CA LEU A 343 -23.76 14.07 -6.04
C LEU A 343 -24.58 13.28 -7.05
N GLN A 344 -25.72 12.72 -6.65
CA GLN A 344 -26.65 12.07 -7.58
C GLN A 344 -27.23 13.04 -8.61
N ARG A 345 -27.59 14.27 -8.20
CA ARG A 345 -28.08 15.31 -9.11
C ARG A 345 -27.00 15.74 -10.11
N TRP A 346 -25.77 15.94 -9.65
CA TRP A 346 -24.64 16.29 -10.53
C TRP A 346 -24.28 15.15 -11.47
N ARG A 347 -24.29 13.90 -11.00
CA ARG A 347 -24.12 12.73 -11.86
C ARG A 347 -25.17 12.68 -12.97
N LYS A 348 -26.44 12.93 -12.64
CA LYS A 348 -27.54 12.97 -13.64
C LYS A 348 -27.36 14.11 -14.65
N ARG A 349 -26.92 15.30 -14.21
CA ARG A 349 -26.66 16.44 -15.12
C ARG A 349 -25.45 16.22 -16.01
N GLY A 350 -24.39 15.61 -15.51
CA GLY A 350 -23.20 15.27 -16.31
C GLY A 350 -23.48 14.22 -17.38
N LEU A 351 -24.39 13.28 -17.12
CA LEU A 351 -24.84 12.28 -18.10
C LEU A 351 -25.87 12.81 -19.11
N GLY A 352 -26.58 13.90 -18.77
CA GLY A 352 -27.57 14.54 -19.63
C GLY A 352 -27.00 15.60 -20.59
N GLY A 353 -25.68 15.78 -20.64
CA GLY A 353 -24.99 16.72 -21.54
C GLY A 353 -24.26 16.06 -22.71
N GLU A 354 -24.37 14.73 -22.87
CA GLU A 354 -23.83 13.97 -24.02
C GLU A 354 -24.95 13.39 -24.92
N GLN A 355 -26.13 14.01 -24.91
CA GLN A 355 -27.16 13.86 -25.95
C GLN A 355 -27.32 15.21 -26.65
#